data_AF-A0A7S4VG30-F1
#
_entry.id   AF-A0A7S4VG30-F1
#
_cell.length_a   1.000
_cell.length_b   1.000
_cell.length_c   1.000
_cell.angle_alpha   90.00
_cell.angle_beta   90.00
_cell.angle_gamma   90.00
#
_symmetry.space_group_name_H-M   'P 1'
#
loop_
_entity.id
_entity.type
_entity.pdbx_description
1 polymer ?
#
loop_
_entity_poly.entity_id
_entity_poly.type
_entity_poly.pdbx_seq_one_letter_code
_entity_poly.pdbx_strand_id
1 'polypeptide(L)'
;MTTSTKTTSVLYIDHAGHPAPLSTAYHATASRLLSSSIDDRRPPSTLTEIDSAYCPQCLLFHDAAAAAGKSMKGNCPRATCRSCPVCAAVLTVVMEPPRGSNDDDAQNLVGMYSCSYCRWTSEECKVMNQVQVNQETKKVDAESIVEATDMLLYEIESRVKEDGGGKDADNLFDCLVETWGKKAQEEERRKKGGGISLNKQQRRTTHLTIGGGGSGSKLWTLETLEDCTKAKQDKVKWSLEDAAMDKMSRLNFDSDEEEEEEEAEKKKNYINLTSEQVARQSVIVSSSSMAEPSGNVLLLPVPIQLRPRKSRRCRAELAAGRTGILVKPKLNPLEGDSSLRSGHGQWYKKVRFISCVCVCIFFHS
;
A
#
# COMPACT_ATOMS: atom_id res chain seq x y z
N MET A 1 -2.81 -25.10 -30.39
CA MET A 1 -4.01 -24.27 -30.62
C MET A 1 -4.95 -24.49 -29.44
N THR A 2 -4.94 -23.59 -28.45
CA THR A 2 -5.89 -23.62 -27.31
C THR A 2 -7.17 -22.91 -27.73
N THR A 3 -8.26 -23.66 -27.93
CA THR A 3 -9.57 -23.10 -28.21
C THR A 3 -10.05 -22.35 -26.95
N SER A 4 -10.00 -21.02 -26.99
CA SER A 4 -10.53 -20.16 -25.92
C SER A 4 -12.04 -20.39 -25.82
N THR A 5 -12.46 -21.14 -24.80
CA THR A 5 -13.88 -21.33 -24.48
C THR A 5 -14.43 -19.98 -24.03
N LYS A 6 -15.42 -19.44 -24.76
CA LYS A 6 -16.16 -18.25 -24.33
C LYS A 6 -16.78 -18.51 -22.97
N THR A 7 -16.25 -17.86 -21.93
CA THR A 7 -16.80 -17.95 -20.58
C THR A 7 -18.00 -17.01 -20.50
N THR A 8 -19.21 -17.57 -20.49
CA THR A 8 -20.40 -16.79 -20.14
C THR A 8 -20.35 -16.47 -18.65
N SER A 9 -20.32 -15.19 -18.30
CA SER A 9 -20.34 -14.74 -16.91
C SER A 9 -21.69 -14.08 -16.59
N VAL A 10 -22.23 -14.37 -15.40
CA VAL A 10 -23.46 -13.75 -14.88
C VAL A 10 -23.05 -12.57 -13.99
N LEU A 11 -23.59 -11.39 -14.26
CA LEU A 11 -23.34 -10.16 -13.52
C LEU A 11 -24.61 -9.68 -12.81
N TYR A 12 -24.43 -9.03 -11.66
CA TYR A 12 -25.49 -8.45 -10.84
C TYR A 12 -25.34 -6.93 -10.83
N ILE A 13 -26.45 -6.20 -10.79
CA ILE A 13 -26.44 -4.74 -10.74
C ILE A 13 -26.44 -4.29 -9.28
N ASP A 14 -25.45 -3.51 -8.88
CA ASP A 14 -25.41 -2.89 -7.54
C ASP A 14 -26.34 -1.67 -7.44
N HIS A 15 -26.50 -1.09 -6.24
CA HIS A 15 -27.41 0.04 -6.03
C HIS A 15 -27.00 1.34 -6.76
N ALA A 16 -25.77 1.42 -7.25
CA ALA A 16 -25.27 2.52 -8.06
C ALA A 16 -25.39 2.21 -9.58
N GLY A 17 -26.02 1.08 -9.94
CA GLY A 17 -26.23 0.69 -11.34
C GLY A 17 -25.06 -0.06 -11.96
N HIS A 18 -24.07 -0.48 -11.17
CA HIS A 18 -22.86 -1.10 -11.68
C HIS A 18 -23.01 -2.62 -11.81
N PRO A 19 -22.82 -3.21 -13.01
CA PRO A 19 -22.77 -4.67 -13.17
C PRO A 19 -21.48 -5.26 -12.56
N ALA A 20 -21.58 -6.11 -11.53
CA ALA A 20 -20.46 -6.75 -10.86
C ALA A 20 -20.71 -8.26 -10.68
N PRO A 21 -19.68 -9.11 -10.74
CA PRO A 21 -19.83 -10.51 -10.40
C PRO A 21 -20.20 -10.65 -8.92
N LEU A 22 -21.01 -11.65 -8.58
CA LEU A 22 -21.49 -11.86 -7.21
C LEU A 22 -20.34 -12.03 -6.20
N SER A 23 -19.19 -12.55 -6.63
CA SER A 23 -17.97 -12.68 -5.82
C SER A 23 -17.38 -11.35 -5.33
N THR A 24 -17.73 -10.25 -5.98
CA THR A 24 -17.29 -8.89 -5.64
C THR A 24 -18.42 -8.05 -5.05
N ALA A 25 -19.62 -8.63 -4.92
CA ALA A 25 -20.79 -7.94 -4.41
C ALA A 25 -21.01 -8.23 -2.92
N TYR A 26 -21.44 -7.23 -2.19
CA TYR A 26 -21.74 -7.26 -0.76
C TYR A 26 -23.18 -6.83 -0.54
N HIS A 27 -23.88 -7.57 0.33
CA HIS A 27 -25.25 -7.25 0.69
C HIS A 27 -25.29 -6.45 1.99
N ALA A 28 -25.82 -5.23 1.89
CA ALA A 28 -26.02 -4.32 3.00
C ALA A 28 -27.30 -4.71 3.76
N THR A 29 -27.19 -5.45 4.86
CA THR A 29 -28.36 -6.05 5.54
C THR A 29 -29.40 -5.02 6.01
N ALA A 30 -28.97 -3.83 6.45
CA ALA A 30 -29.87 -2.82 7.00
C ALA A 30 -30.66 -2.09 5.90
N SER A 31 -30.05 -1.85 4.74
CA SER A 31 -30.69 -1.19 3.60
C SER A 31 -31.26 -2.17 2.55
N ARG A 32 -30.91 -3.46 2.62
CA ARG A 32 -31.21 -4.49 1.61
C ARG A 32 -30.70 -4.11 0.22
N LEU A 33 -29.57 -3.40 0.17
CA LEU A 33 -28.94 -2.96 -1.07
C LEU A 33 -27.71 -3.81 -1.37
N LEU A 34 -27.50 -4.10 -2.65
CA LEU A 34 -26.26 -4.70 -3.13
C LEU A 34 -25.24 -3.59 -3.41
N SER A 35 -24.00 -3.77 -2.98
CA SER A 35 -22.88 -2.87 -3.27
C SER A 35 -21.71 -3.69 -3.82
N SER A 36 -20.80 -3.11 -4.59
CA SER A 36 -19.66 -3.84 -5.17
C SER A 36 -18.33 -3.33 -4.65
N SER A 37 -17.32 -4.20 -4.63
CA SER A 37 -15.94 -3.88 -4.25
C SER A 37 -15.13 -3.17 -5.34
N ILE A 38 -15.75 -2.87 -6.50
CA ILE A 38 -15.06 -2.36 -7.68
C ILE A 38 -14.90 -0.85 -7.51
N ASP A 39 -13.70 -0.44 -7.15
CA ASP A 39 -13.37 0.97 -6.83
C ASP A 39 -13.25 1.84 -8.10
N ASP A 40 -12.98 1.25 -9.26
CA ASP A 40 -12.77 1.96 -10.55
C ASP A 40 -14.02 2.66 -11.11
N ARG A 41 -15.19 2.48 -10.47
CA ARG A 41 -16.46 3.03 -10.95
C ARG A 41 -16.79 4.32 -10.21
N ARG A 42 -17.27 5.32 -10.94
CA ARG A 42 -17.61 6.64 -10.37
C ARG A 42 -19.11 6.91 -10.46
N PRO A 43 -19.81 7.17 -9.35
CA PRO A 43 -19.32 7.09 -7.96
C PRO A 43 -19.22 5.62 -7.49
N PRO A 44 -18.20 5.21 -6.71
CA PRO A 44 -18.17 3.84 -6.21
C PRO A 44 -19.34 3.59 -5.25
N SER A 45 -19.85 2.36 -5.19
CA SER A 45 -20.98 2.00 -4.32
C SER A 45 -20.55 1.72 -2.88
N THR A 46 -19.26 1.44 -2.67
CA THR A 46 -18.67 1.27 -1.35
C THR A 46 -17.63 2.35 -1.07
N LEU A 47 -17.44 2.63 0.22
CA LEU A 47 -16.36 3.48 0.72
C LEU A 47 -15.36 2.58 1.43
N THR A 48 -14.09 2.69 1.03
CA THR A 48 -13.00 1.88 1.56
C THR A 48 -12.26 2.65 2.66
N GLU A 49 -12.18 2.06 3.84
CA GLU A 49 -11.46 2.56 5.02
C GLU A 49 -10.27 1.66 5.33
N ILE A 50 -9.22 2.22 5.92
CA ILE A 50 -8.08 1.44 6.43
C ILE A 50 -8.21 1.35 7.94
N ASP A 51 -8.52 0.15 8.45
CA ASP A 51 -8.72 -0.07 9.88
C ASP A 51 -7.37 -0.23 10.62
N SER A 52 -6.46 -0.95 9.98
CA SER A 52 -5.18 -1.38 10.53
C SER A 52 -4.23 -1.75 9.38
N ALA A 53 -2.98 -2.06 9.70
CA ALA A 53 -2.06 -2.68 8.78
C ALA A 53 -1.41 -3.91 9.43
N TYR A 54 -0.93 -4.85 8.64
CA TYR A 54 -0.26 -6.05 9.17
C TYR A 54 1.01 -6.38 8.40
N CYS A 55 1.98 -6.96 9.09
CA CYS A 55 3.20 -7.45 8.45
C CYS A 55 2.94 -8.83 7.81
N PRO A 56 3.18 -9.03 6.50
CA PRO A 56 2.97 -10.33 5.87
C PRO A 56 3.95 -11.42 6.34
N GLN A 57 5.09 -11.05 6.94
CA GLN A 57 6.07 -12.02 7.44
C GLN A 57 5.76 -12.47 8.88
N CYS A 58 5.61 -11.54 9.81
CA CYS A 58 5.39 -11.89 11.22
C CYS A 58 3.92 -11.88 11.65
N LEU A 59 3.00 -11.50 10.76
CA LEU A 59 1.56 -11.44 10.98
C LEU A 59 1.13 -10.55 12.16
N LEU A 60 2.02 -9.67 12.64
CA LEU A 60 1.67 -8.65 13.62
C LEU A 60 0.78 -7.58 13.00
N PHE A 61 -0.20 -7.16 13.78
CA PHE A 61 -1.11 -6.07 13.44
C PHE A 61 -0.68 -4.79 14.13
N HIS A 62 -0.79 -3.70 13.38
CA HIS A 62 -0.60 -2.34 13.85
C HIS A 62 -1.89 -1.58 13.54
N ASP A 63 -2.36 -0.74 14.46
CA ASP A 63 -3.46 0.16 14.13
C ASP A 63 -3.03 1.14 13.01
N ALA A 64 -4.01 1.74 12.34
CA ALA A 64 -3.72 2.61 11.19
C ALA A 64 -2.86 3.84 11.57
N ALA A 65 -2.99 4.35 12.80
CA ALA A 65 -2.24 5.52 13.26
C ALA A 65 -0.77 5.20 13.54
N ALA A 66 -0.50 4.06 14.20
CA ALA A 66 0.84 3.55 14.46
C ALA A 66 1.55 3.17 13.16
N ALA A 67 0.84 2.49 12.24
CA ALA A 67 1.39 2.11 10.94
C ALA A 67 1.78 3.33 10.09
N ALA A 68 0.95 4.39 10.10
CA ALA A 68 1.23 5.64 9.39
C ALA A 68 2.15 6.60 10.17
N GLY A 69 2.48 6.27 11.43
CA GLY A 69 3.27 7.13 12.30
C GLY A 69 4.72 7.29 11.83
N LYS A 70 5.38 8.36 12.30
CA LYS A 70 6.78 8.68 11.95
C LYS A 70 7.77 7.57 12.29
N SER A 71 7.47 6.73 13.29
CA SER A 71 8.34 5.62 13.70
C SER A 71 8.30 4.44 12.73
N MET A 72 7.14 4.11 12.17
CA MET A 72 6.98 2.95 11.28
C MET A 72 7.03 3.33 9.81
N LYS A 73 6.54 4.51 9.43
CA LYS A 73 6.45 4.99 8.03
C LYS A 73 5.85 3.94 7.08
N GLY A 74 4.86 3.18 7.54
CA GLY A 74 4.23 2.10 6.76
C GLY A 74 5.03 0.80 6.69
N ASN A 75 6.12 0.64 7.46
CA ASN A 75 6.96 -0.54 7.48
C ASN A 75 6.92 -1.29 8.81
N CYS A 76 7.26 -2.57 8.79
CA CYS A 76 7.32 -3.40 9.99
C CYS A 76 8.55 -3.02 10.84
N PRO A 77 8.38 -2.76 12.15
CA PRO A 77 9.48 -2.38 13.03
C PRO A 77 10.36 -3.56 13.45
N ARG A 78 9.93 -4.81 13.23
CA ARG A 78 10.70 -5.99 13.69
C ARG A 78 11.99 -6.15 12.89
N ALA A 79 13.10 -6.33 13.60
CA ALA A 79 14.42 -6.60 13.02
C ALA A 79 14.41 -7.80 12.06
N THR A 80 13.64 -8.84 12.37
CA THR A 80 13.52 -10.05 11.54
C THR A 80 12.73 -9.83 10.25
N CYS A 81 11.95 -8.73 10.14
CA CYS A 81 11.05 -8.46 9.03
C CYS A 81 11.70 -7.61 7.94
N ARG A 82 12.57 -8.24 7.14
CA ARG A 82 13.36 -7.58 6.10
C ARG A 82 13.21 -8.29 4.75
N SER A 83 13.32 -7.51 3.68
CA SER A 83 13.26 -7.94 2.29
C SER A 83 14.64 -7.81 1.65
N CYS A 84 14.96 -8.78 0.78
CA CYS A 84 16.18 -8.79 0.01
C CYS A 84 16.21 -7.57 -0.92
N PRO A 85 17.31 -6.77 -0.92
CA PRO A 85 17.40 -5.61 -1.79
C PRO A 85 17.41 -5.98 -3.28
N VAL A 86 17.83 -7.20 -3.65
CA VAL A 86 17.95 -7.66 -5.03
C VAL A 86 16.62 -8.20 -5.58
N CYS A 87 15.99 -9.13 -4.86
CA CYS A 87 14.81 -9.86 -5.35
C CYS A 87 13.51 -9.60 -4.57
N ALA A 88 13.54 -8.76 -3.53
CA ALA A 88 12.42 -8.49 -2.63
C ALA A 88 11.85 -9.72 -1.90
N ALA A 89 12.50 -10.87 -1.96
CA ALA A 89 12.14 -12.04 -1.16
C ALA A 89 12.41 -11.78 0.33
N VAL A 90 11.66 -12.47 1.19
CA VAL A 90 11.84 -12.39 2.65
C VAL A 90 13.23 -12.88 3.04
N LEU A 91 13.93 -12.10 3.87
CA LEU A 91 15.22 -12.47 4.44
C LEU A 91 15.04 -13.27 5.74
N THR A 92 15.96 -14.20 5.96
CA THR A 92 16.08 -14.95 7.21
C THR A 92 17.39 -14.57 7.88
N VAL A 93 17.40 -14.52 9.22
CA VAL A 93 18.64 -14.36 9.97
C VAL A 93 19.26 -15.74 10.14
N VAL A 94 20.51 -15.88 9.69
CA VAL A 94 21.31 -17.10 9.80
C VAL A 94 22.50 -16.83 10.71
N MET A 95 22.88 -17.85 11.48
CA MET A 95 24.06 -17.83 12.35
C MET A 95 25.09 -18.77 11.75
N GLU A 96 26.21 -18.23 11.28
CA GLU A 96 27.28 -19.00 10.65
C GLU A 96 28.62 -18.66 11.30
N PRO A 97 29.59 -19.60 11.35
CA PRO A 97 30.96 -19.26 11.75
C PRO A 97 31.56 -18.25 10.75
N PRO A 98 32.42 -17.33 11.22
CA PRO A 98 33.07 -16.36 10.35
C PRO A 98 33.90 -17.07 9.28
N ARG A 99 33.79 -16.60 8.04
CA ARG A 99 34.52 -17.19 6.92
C ARG A 99 36.03 -17.14 7.18
N GLY A 100 36.67 -18.30 7.10
CA GLY A 100 38.12 -18.43 7.30
C GLY A 100 38.55 -18.75 8.73
N SER A 101 37.61 -18.95 9.67
CA SER A 101 37.95 -19.51 10.98
C SER A 101 38.17 -21.03 10.87
N ASN A 102 39.12 -21.56 11.63
CA ASN A 102 39.32 -23.02 11.71
C ASN A 102 38.14 -23.65 12.48
N ASP A 103 37.90 -24.96 12.31
CA ASP A 103 36.78 -25.69 12.95
C ASP A 103 36.78 -25.57 14.49
N ASP A 104 37.91 -25.21 15.10
CA ASP A 104 38.03 -24.99 16.55
C ASP A 104 37.39 -23.67 17.03
N ASP A 105 37.09 -22.71 16.14
CA ASP A 105 36.48 -21.42 16.45
C ASP A 105 34.94 -21.46 16.51
N ALA A 106 34.36 -22.64 16.73
CA ALA A 106 32.92 -22.85 16.88
C ALA A 106 32.24 -22.00 17.99
N GLN A 107 33.02 -21.26 18.77
CA GLN A 107 32.55 -20.33 19.81
C GLN A 107 32.17 -18.95 19.26
N ASN A 108 32.63 -18.57 18.06
CA ASN A 108 32.32 -17.27 17.46
C ASN A 108 31.32 -17.47 16.32
N LEU A 109 30.02 -17.33 16.60
CA LEU A 109 29.01 -17.29 15.55
C LEU A 109 28.74 -15.85 15.13
N VAL A 110 28.44 -15.66 13.85
CA VAL A 110 28.07 -14.36 13.29
C VAL A 110 26.65 -14.46 12.74
N GLY A 111 25.79 -13.57 13.21
CA GLY A 111 24.44 -13.37 12.69
C GLY A 111 24.47 -12.45 11.48
N MET A 112 23.78 -12.85 10.43
CA MET A 112 23.61 -12.06 9.20
C MET A 112 22.25 -12.35 8.55
N TYR A 113 21.78 -11.43 7.71
CA TYR A 113 20.63 -11.70 6.86
C TYR A 113 21.05 -12.51 5.64
N SER A 114 20.25 -13.51 5.27
CA SER A 114 20.44 -14.32 4.08
C SER A 114 19.14 -14.46 3.30
N CYS A 115 19.24 -14.38 1.97
CA CYS A 115 18.16 -14.60 1.05
C CYS A 115 18.20 -16.01 0.48
N SER A 116 17.18 -16.82 0.77
CA SER A 116 17.07 -18.19 0.22
C SER A 116 16.82 -18.24 -1.29
N TYR A 117 16.36 -17.14 -1.90
CA TYR A 117 16.03 -17.08 -3.32
C TYR A 117 17.24 -16.77 -4.21
N CYS A 118 17.89 -15.62 -3.98
CA CYS A 118 19.02 -15.17 -4.80
C CYS A 118 20.39 -15.35 -4.11
N ARG A 119 20.43 -15.98 -2.93
CA ARG A 119 21.65 -16.24 -2.13
C ARG A 119 22.42 -15.01 -1.66
N TRP A 120 21.81 -13.83 -1.77
CA TRP A 120 22.36 -12.59 -1.24
C TRP A 120 22.50 -12.66 0.28
N THR A 121 23.63 -12.18 0.82
CA THR A 121 23.86 -12.09 2.27
C THR A 121 24.24 -10.67 2.68
N SER A 122 23.91 -10.30 3.92
CA SER A 122 24.25 -8.97 4.45
C SER A 122 25.74 -8.78 4.74
N GLU A 123 26.54 -9.83 4.59
CA GLU A 123 28.01 -9.74 4.54
C GLU A 123 28.48 -8.83 3.40
N GLU A 124 27.81 -8.85 2.24
CA GLU A 124 28.15 -7.99 1.09
C GLU A 124 28.07 -6.50 1.43
N CYS A 125 27.13 -6.13 2.30
CA CYS A 125 26.99 -4.78 2.82
C CYS A 125 27.61 -4.62 4.21
N LYS A 126 28.45 -5.56 4.66
CA LYS A 126 29.14 -5.53 5.97
C LYS A 126 28.22 -5.36 7.18
N VAL A 127 26.96 -5.79 7.09
CA VAL A 127 26.02 -5.79 8.20
C VAL A 127 26.01 -7.19 8.80
N MET A 128 26.74 -7.35 9.90
CA MET A 128 26.95 -8.62 10.61
C MET A 128 27.06 -8.34 12.11
N ASN A 129 26.67 -9.29 12.95
CA ASN A 129 26.80 -9.17 14.40
C ASN A 129 27.34 -10.44 15.03
N GLN A 130 28.21 -10.33 16.03
CA GLN A 130 28.71 -11.50 16.76
C GLN A 130 27.67 -11.99 17.76
N VAL A 131 27.40 -13.29 17.74
CA VAL A 131 26.46 -13.94 18.66
C VAL A 131 27.23 -14.70 19.71
N GLN A 132 26.97 -14.38 20.98
CA GLN A 132 27.59 -15.09 22.09
C GLN A 132 27.01 -16.50 22.19
N VAL A 133 27.89 -17.51 22.14
CA VAL A 133 27.52 -18.91 22.37
C VAL A 133 27.78 -19.25 23.82
N ASN A 134 26.81 -19.86 24.49
CA ASN A 134 26.98 -20.32 25.86
C ASN A 134 28.03 -21.44 25.91
N GLN A 135 29.16 -21.19 26.58
CA GLN A 135 30.31 -22.09 26.62
C GLN A 135 29.98 -23.45 27.26
N GLU A 136 29.04 -23.48 28.20
CA GLU A 136 28.68 -24.71 28.92
C GLU A 136 27.81 -25.63 28.07
N THR A 137 26.85 -25.06 27.34
CA THR A 137 25.84 -25.84 26.60
C THR A 137 26.17 -26.03 25.12
N LYS A 138 27.10 -25.23 24.58
CA LYS A 138 27.38 -25.10 23.14
C LYS A 138 26.10 -24.85 22.31
N LYS A 139 25.08 -24.25 22.92
CA LYS A 139 23.82 -23.87 22.26
C LYS A 139 23.70 -22.35 22.27
N VAL A 140 23.04 -21.83 21.24
CA VAL A 140 22.69 -20.42 21.17
C VAL A 140 21.38 -20.23 21.91
N ASP A 141 21.40 -19.39 22.94
CA ASP A 141 20.21 -19.06 23.71
C ASP A 141 19.29 -18.17 22.87
N ALA A 142 17.98 -18.33 23.03
CA ALA A 142 17.00 -17.57 22.25
C ALA A 142 17.11 -16.05 22.48
N GLU A 143 17.53 -15.64 23.68
CA GLU A 143 17.76 -14.24 24.04
C GLU A 143 18.94 -13.65 23.26
N SER A 144 20.05 -14.38 23.13
CA SER A 144 21.20 -13.97 22.34
C SER A 144 20.86 -13.82 20.85
N ILE A 145 19.94 -14.64 20.33
CA ILE A 145 19.43 -14.48 18.96
C ILE A 145 18.65 -13.17 18.83
N VAL A 146 17.74 -12.88 19.78
CA VAL A 146 16.94 -11.65 19.75
C VAL A 146 17.86 -10.41 19.81
N GLU A 147 18.80 -10.40 20.74
CA GLU A 147 19.78 -9.32 20.88
C GLU A 147 20.62 -9.14 19.60
N ALA A 148 21.13 -10.23 19.03
CA ALA A 148 21.86 -10.17 17.77
C ALA A 148 21.01 -9.60 16.62
N THR A 149 19.72 -9.96 16.56
CA THR A 149 18.82 -9.39 15.54
C THR A 149 18.56 -7.90 15.75
N ASP A 150 18.38 -7.45 16.98
CA ASP A 150 18.18 -6.03 17.28
C ASP A 150 19.44 -5.22 16.98
N MET A 151 20.62 -5.79 17.21
CA MET A 151 21.88 -5.17 16.83
C MET A 151 22.10 -5.09 15.32
N LEU A 152 21.69 -6.11 14.56
CA LEU A 152 21.69 -6.05 13.08
C LEU A 152 20.78 -4.92 12.56
N LEU A 153 19.63 -4.73 13.20
CA LEU A 153 18.72 -3.62 12.89
C LEU A 153 19.37 -2.27 13.18
N TYR A 154 20.00 -2.13 14.35
CA TYR A 154 20.71 -0.90 14.73
C TYR A 154 21.81 -0.54 13.71
N GLU A 155 22.62 -1.51 13.28
CA GLU A 155 23.67 -1.31 12.29
C GLU A 155 23.11 -0.80 10.94
N ILE A 156 22.00 -1.37 10.47
CA ILE A 156 21.31 -0.89 9.26
C ILE A 156 20.86 0.56 9.43
N GLU A 157 20.23 0.88 10.57
CA GLU A 157 19.75 2.23 10.84
C GLU A 157 20.88 3.25 10.97
N SER A 158 22.02 2.87 11.56
CA SER A 158 23.21 3.73 11.64
C SER A 158 23.72 4.07 10.24
N ARG A 159 23.83 3.07 9.37
CA ARG A 159 24.30 3.28 7.99
C ARG A 159 23.38 4.15 7.16
N VAL A 160 22.07 3.95 7.29
CA VAL A 160 21.08 4.82 6.62
C VAL A 160 21.22 6.28 7.09
N LYS A 161 21.62 6.51 8.36
CA LYS A 161 21.87 7.87 8.88
C LYS A 161 23.22 8.44 8.40
N GLU A 162 24.26 7.61 8.33
CA GLU A 162 25.61 8.00 7.92
C GLU A 162 25.70 8.36 6.43
N ASP A 163 25.04 7.59 5.56
CA ASP A 163 25.08 7.81 4.12
C ASP A 163 24.35 9.09 3.67
N GLY A 164 23.73 9.84 4.59
CA GLY A 164 23.12 11.16 4.35
C GLY A 164 21.88 11.15 3.46
N GLY A 165 21.68 10.10 2.65
CA GLY A 165 20.62 9.96 1.66
C GLY A 165 19.21 9.85 2.27
N GLY A 166 19.11 9.53 3.56
CA GLY A 166 17.83 9.52 4.25
C GLY A 166 17.25 10.90 4.52
N LYS A 167 18.10 11.95 4.67
CA LYS A 167 17.61 13.28 5.06
C LYS A 167 16.76 13.92 3.98
N ASP A 168 17.15 13.83 2.71
CA ASP A 168 16.42 14.48 1.63
C ASP A 168 15.10 13.76 1.31
N ALA A 169 15.11 12.42 1.31
CA ALA A 169 13.90 11.63 1.14
C ALA A 169 12.93 11.78 2.32
N ASP A 170 13.44 11.80 3.56
CA ASP A 170 12.63 12.02 4.76
C ASP A 170 12.08 13.45 4.80
N ASN A 171 12.87 14.45 4.42
CA ASN A 171 12.41 15.83 4.32
C ASN A 171 11.32 15.98 3.25
N LEU A 172 11.45 15.30 2.10
CA LEU A 172 10.43 15.28 1.05
C LEU A 172 9.14 14.62 1.55
N PHE A 173 9.25 13.49 2.25
CA PHE A 173 8.10 12.79 2.82
C PHE A 173 7.40 13.63 3.90
N ASP A 174 8.16 14.19 4.84
CA ASP A 174 7.61 15.07 5.90
C ASP A 174 6.97 16.32 5.28
N CYS A 175 7.57 16.91 4.25
CA CYS A 175 6.97 18.03 3.51
C CYS A 175 5.66 17.64 2.81
N LEU A 176 5.59 16.44 2.22
CA LEU A 176 4.36 15.90 1.63
C LEU A 176 3.27 15.68 2.69
N VAL A 177 3.60 15.02 3.80
CA VAL A 177 2.66 14.76 4.90
C VAL A 177 2.14 16.07 5.49
N GLU A 178 3.01 17.06 5.75
CA GLU A 178 2.60 18.38 6.21
C GLU A 178 1.70 19.10 5.22
N THR A 179 2.06 19.08 3.94
CA THR A 179 1.25 19.71 2.88
C THR A 179 -0.15 19.10 2.82
N TRP A 180 -0.26 17.79 3.05
CA TRP A 180 -1.55 17.09 3.07
C TRP A 180 -2.34 17.39 4.34
N GLY A 181 -1.67 17.42 5.50
CA GLY A 181 -2.28 17.83 6.77
C GLY A 181 -2.85 19.25 6.72
N LYS A 182 -2.10 20.21 6.15
CA LYS A 182 -2.56 21.60 5.92
C LYS A 182 -3.78 21.65 5.01
N LYS A 183 -3.80 20.87 3.92
CA LYS A 183 -4.96 20.80 3.01
C LYS A 183 -6.20 20.21 3.67
N ALA A 184 -6.05 19.14 4.47
CA ALA A 184 -7.16 18.55 5.21
C ALA A 184 -7.77 19.56 6.20
N GLN A 185 -6.92 20.30 6.93
CA GLN A 185 -7.37 21.37 7.83
C GLN A 185 -8.04 22.53 7.08
N GLU A 186 -7.51 22.93 5.93
CA GLU A 186 -8.11 24.00 5.11
C GLU A 186 -9.47 23.61 4.55
N GLU A 187 -9.63 22.36 4.09
CA GLU A 187 -10.91 21.84 3.65
C GLU A 187 -11.92 21.82 4.82
N GLU A 188 -11.49 21.47 6.03
CA GLU A 188 -12.32 21.55 7.23
C GLU A 188 -12.73 23.00 7.56
N ARG A 189 -11.79 23.96 7.42
CA ARG A 189 -12.09 25.40 7.58
C ARG A 189 -13.06 25.90 6.52
N ARG A 190 -12.94 25.50 5.25
CA ARG A 190 -13.91 25.87 4.20
C ARG A 190 -15.31 25.33 4.52
N LYS A 191 -15.40 24.13 5.08
CA LYS A 191 -16.69 23.54 5.50
C LYS A 191 -17.28 24.25 6.72
N LYS A 192 -16.46 24.76 7.63
CA LYS A 192 -16.89 25.57 8.79
C LYS A 192 -17.19 27.03 8.43
N GLY A 193 -16.52 27.59 7.43
CA GLY A 193 -16.63 28.99 6.99
C GLY A 193 -17.58 29.24 5.82
N GLY A 194 -18.06 28.18 5.14
CA GLY A 194 -19.00 28.25 4.02
C GLY A 194 -20.46 28.53 4.41
N GLY A 195 -20.72 28.98 5.64
CA GLY A 195 -22.00 29.56 6.04
C GLY A 195 -22.12 30.96 5.45
N ILE A 196 -22.38 31.06 4.15
CA ILE A 196 -22.81 32.32 3.54
C ILE A 196 -24.15 32.69 4.17
N SER A 197 -24.09 33.73 4.99
CA SER A 197 -25.22 34.51 5.45
C SER A 197 -25.97 35.05 4.22
N LEU A 198 -27.02 34.33 3.82
CA LEU A 198 -28.02 34.85 2.90
C LEU A 198 -28.94 35.78 3.69
N ASN A 199 -28.56 37.06 3.73
CA ASN A 199 -29.48 38.13 4.01
C ASN A 199 -30.46 38.23 2.82
N LYS A 200 -31.64 37.63 2.95
CA LYS A 200 -32.82 38.05 2.18
C LYS A 200 -34.10 37.80 2.98
N GLN A 201 -34.63 38.90 3.49
CA GLN A 201 -36.03 39.24 3.74
C GLN A 201 -37.07 38.10 3.77
N GLN A 202 -37.73 38.03 4.93
CA GLN A 202 -39.17 37.81 5.12
C GLN A 202 -39.87 36.76 4.24
N ARG A 203 -40.23 35.64 4.85
CA ARG A 203 -41.65 35.34 5.13
C ARG A 203 -41.77 34.23 6.18
N ARG A 204 -42.65 34.50 7.15
CA ARG A 204 -43.11 33.61 8.21
C ARG A 204 -43.70 32.32 7.62
N THR A 205 -43.32 31.17 8.17
CA THR A 205 -44.28 30.15 8.64
C THR A 205 -43.57 29.13 9.51
N THR A 206 -44.13 28.91 10.69
CA THR A 206 -43.71 28.01 11.76
C THR A 206 -44.02 26.54 11.45
N HIS A 207 -43.05 25.63 11.58
CA HIS A 207 -43.29 24.32 12.20
C HIS A 207 -41.98 23.67 12.69
N LEU A 208 -42.07 23.04 13.86
CA LEU A 208 -40.99 22.56 14.72
C LEU A 208 -40.17 21.39 14.14
N THR A 209 -38.85 21.48 14.24
CA THR A 209 -37.91 20.35 14.22
C THR A 209 -37.21 20.23 15.56
N ILE A 210 -37.32 19.04 16.17
CA ILE A 210 -36.50 18.58 17.29
C ILE A 210 -35.16 18.08 16.73
N GLY A 211 -34.07 18.55 17.32
CA GLY A 211 -32.70 18.35 16.85
C GLY A 211 -32.02 17.06 17.34
N GLY A 212 -30.89 16.79 16.70
CA GLY A 212 -29.91 15.78 17.12
C GLY A 212 -28.57 16.08 16.45
N GLY A 213 -27.73 16.87 17.13
CA GLY A 213 -26.38 17.21 16.68
C GLY A 213 -25.40 16.10 17.05
N GLY A 214 -24.85 15.42 16.04
CA GLY A 214 -23.72 14.50 16.17
C GLY A 214 -22.49 15.09 15.51
N SER A 215 -21.44 15.33 16.30
CA SER A 215 -20.11 15.75 15.86
C SER A 215 -19.50 14.69 14.94
N GLY A 216 -19.56 14.92 13.62
CA GLY A 216 -18.97 14.04 12.61
C GLY A 216 -17.49 14.34 12.42
N SER A 217 -16.63 13.55 13.05
CA SER A 217 -15.23 13.41 12.64
C SER A 217 -15.20 12.95 11.18
N LYS A 218 -14.60 13.76 10.29
CA LYS A 218 -14.51 13.40 8.87
C LYS A 218 -13.51 12.26 8.70
N LEU A 219 -14.04 11.15 8.19
CA LEU A 219 -13.35 9.92 7.85
C LEU A 219 -12.46 10.15 6.63
N TRP A 220 -11.20 9.72 6.72
CA TRP A 220 -10.28 9.66 5.58
C TRP A 220 -10.82 8.66 4.54
N THR A 221 -11.11 9.11 3.31
CA THR A 221 -11.60 8.22 2.25
C THR A 221 -10.57 8.07 1.14
N LEU A 222 -10.46 6.86 0.58
CA LEU A 222 -9.58 6.56 -0.56
C LEU A 222 -9.84 7.49 -1.76
N GLU A 223 -11.09 7.93 -1.98
CA GLU A 223 -11.42 8.83 -3.09
C GLU A 223 -10.80 10.22 -2.95
N THR A 224 -10.72 10.76 -1.72
CA THR A 224 -10.03 12.05 -1.51
C THR A 224 -8.54 11.95 -1.81
N LEU A 225 -7.95 10.77 -1.61
CA LEU A 225 -6.56 10.47 -1.95
C LEU A 225 -6.37 10.34 -3.47
N GLU A 226 -7.25 9.61 -4.13
CA GLU A 226 -7.23 9.37 -5.58
C GLU A 226 -7.52 10.66 -6.38
N ASP A 227 -8.49 11.46 -5.97
CA ASP A 227 -8.78 12.73 -6.65
C ASP A 227 -7.66 13.76 -6.44
N CYS A 228 -6.99 13.75 -5.28
CA CYS A 228 -5.83 14.60 -5.03
C CYS A 228 -4.59 14.17 -5.82
N THR A 229 -4.35 12.86 -5.97
CA THR A 229 -3.25 12.32 -6.80
C THR A 229 -3.50 12.57 -8.28
N LYS A 230 -4.73 12.40 -8.76
CA LYS A 230 -5.12 12.74 -10.14
C LYS A 230 -4.95 14.23 -10.45
N ALA A 231 -5.40 15.11 -9.55
CA ALA A 231 -5.19 16.56 -9.71
C ALA A 231 -3.70 16.96 -9.72
N LYS A 232 -2.81 16.18 -9.11
CA LYS A 232 -1.36 16.39 -9.21
C LYS A 232 -0.78 15.88 -10.52
N GLN A 233 -1.20 14.70 -10.99
CA GLN A 233 -0.79 14.18 -12.30
C GLN A 233 -1.19 15.15 -13.41
N ASP A 234 -2.41 15.71 -13.34
CA ASP A 234 -2.87 16.71 -14.31
C ASP A 234 -2.03 17.99 -14.26
N LYS A 235 -1.62 18.45 -13.07
CA LYS A 235 -0.71 19.60 -12.92
C LYS A 235 0.69 19.35 -13.47
N VAL A 236 1.27 18.17 -13.20
CA VAL A 236 2.59 17.81 -13.72
C VAL A 236 2.54 17.69 -15.24
N LYS A 237 1.48 17.10 -15.77
CA LYS A 237 1.25 17.00 -17.22
C LYS A 237 1.17 18.39 -17.86
N TRP A 238 0.41 19.31 -17.28
CA TRP A 238 0.35 20.70 -17.73
C TRP A 238 1.72 21.40 -17.68
N SER A 239 2.50 21.22 -16.60
CA SER A 239 3.85 21.81 -16.51
C SER A 239 4.84 21.20 -17.50
N LEU A 240 4.69 19.92 -17.85
CA LEU A 240 5.54 19.26 -18.85
C LEU A 240 5.18 19.72 -20.27
N GLU A 241 3.89 19.92 -20.55
CA GLU A 241 3.41 20.47 -21.82
C GLU A 241 3.83 21.93 -22.00
N ASP A 242 3.79 22.75 -20.95
CA ASP A 242 4.32 24.13 -20.97
C ASP A 242 5.83 24.17 -21.22
N ALA A 243 6.60 23.29 -20.58
CA ALA A 243 8.05 23.20 -20.78
C ALA A 243 8.44 22.65 -22.16
N ALA A 244 7.62 21.75 -22.73
CA ALA A 244 7.83 21.23 -24.06
C ALA A 244 7.54 22.28 -25.15
N MET A 245 6.51 23.12 -24.96
CA MET A 245 6.22 24.23 -25.88
C MET A 245 7.29 25.33 -25.85
N ASP A 246 7.93 25.57 -24.69
CA ASP A 246 9.06 26.51 -24.59
C ASP A 246 10.32 25.97 -25.30
N LYS A 247 10.56 24.65 -25.25
CA LYS A 247 11.69 24.01 -25.94
C LYS A 247 11.51 23.86 -27.45
N MET A 248 10.28 23.63 -27.94
CA MET A 248 10.01 23.55 -29.39
C MET A 248 10.18 24.89 -30.10
N SER A 249 10.19 26.00 -29.37
CA SER A 249 10.44 27.33 -29.92
C SER A 249 11.93 27.66 -30.13
N ARG A 250 12.85 26.76 -29.73
CA ARG A 250 14.30 27.03 -29.71
C ARG A 250 15.18 26.14 -30.59
N LEU A 251 14.61 25.20 -31.35
CA LEU A 251 15.38 24.32 -32.22
C LEU A 251 14.91 24.47 -33.67
N ASN A 252 15.48 25.48 -34.34
CA ASN A 252 15.65 25.45 -35.78
C ASN A 252 17.09 25.00 -36.07
N PHE A 253 17.18 23.94 -36.88
CA PHE A 253 18.18 23.67 -37.93
C PHE A 253 19.67 23.79 -37.57
N ASP A 254 20.31 22.63 -37.38
CA ASP A 254 21.33 22.16 -38.33
C ASP A 254 21.53 20.66 -38.12
N SER A 255 21.32 19.91 -39.20
CA SER A 255 21.53 18.49 -39.34
C SER A 255 22.85 18.28 -40.07
N ASP A 256 23.73 17.44 -39.54
CA ASP A 256 24.61 16.61 -40.34
C ASP A 256 24.82 15.27 -39.64
N GLU A 257 24.75 14.24 -40.48
CA GLU A 257 24.88 12.81 -40.23
C GLU A 257 26.34 12.49 -39.83
N GLU A 258 26.66 11.49 -39.01
CA GLU A 258 26.86 10.09 -39.42
C GLU A 258 27.48 9.30 -38.24
N GLU A 259 27.31 7.98 -38.27
CA GLU A 259 28.13 6.91 -37.64
C GLU A 259 28.13 6.72 -36.10
N GLU A 260 27.63 5.58 -35.64
CA GLU A 260 28.46 4.42 -35.27
C GLU A 260 27.58 3.28 -34.71
N GLU A 261 27.39 2.24 -35.52
CA GLU A 261 26.85 0.94 -35.13
C GLU A 261 28.00 0.00 -34.74
N GLU A 262 28.50 0.01 -33.50
CA GLU A 262 29.33 -1.13 -33.02
C GLU A 262 29.53 -1.21 -31.50
N GLU A 263 28.46 -1.38 -30.70
CA GLU A 263 28.65 -1.72 -29.27
C GLU A 263 27.59 -2.67 -28.66
N ALA A 264 27.01 -3.55 -29.48
CA ALA A 264 25.85 -4.36 -29.07
C ALA A 264 26.13 -5.73 -28.41
N GLU A 265 27.38 -6.23 -28.30
CA GLU A 265 27.60 -7.65 -27.94
C GLU A 265 28.34 -7.97 -26.62
N LYS A 266 28.70 -7.00 -25.77
CA LYS A 266 29.43 -7.29 -24.50
C LYS A 266 28.71 -7.06 -23.17
N LYS A 267 27.37 -6.90 -23.16
CA LYS A 267 26.57 -6.80 -21.91
C LYS A 267 25.49 -7.89 -21.82
N LYS A 268 25.89 -9.14 -21.62
CA LYS A 268 24.98 -10.23 -21.21
C LYS A 268 25.47 -10.90 -19.94
N ASN A 269 25.32 -10.20 -18.82
CA ASN A 269 25.08 -10.78 -17.49
C ASN A 269 24.56 -9.75 -16.48
N TYR A 270 23.71 -8.82 -16.93
CA TYR A 270 22.95 -7.99 -15.99
C TYR A 270 21.64 -8.71 -15.65
N ILE A 271 21.46 -8.96 -14.36
CA ILE A 271 20.21 -9.44 -13.77
C ILE A 271 19.10 -8.48 -14.21
N ASN A 272 18.18 -8.94 -15.06
CA ASN A 272 17.01 -8.16 -15.46
C ASN A 272 16.11 -7.95 -14.22
N LEU A 273 16.37 -6.89 -13.46
CA LEU A 273 15.44 -6.39 -12.45
C LEU A 273 14.19 -5.91 -13.18
N THR A 274 13.04 -6.48 -12.83
CA THR A 274 11.73 -6.06 -13.32
C THR A 274 11.48 -4.60 -12.97
N SER A 275 10.68 -3.90 -13.78
CA SER A 275 10.26 -2.51 -13.51
C SER A 275 9.60 -2.33 -12.14
N GLU A 276 9.02 -3.39 -11.58
CA GLU A 276 8.50 -3.42 -10.20
C GLU A 276 9.60 -3.45 -9.14
N GLN A 277 10.72 -4.15 -9.39
CA GLN A 277 11.90 -4.14 -8.51
C GLN A 277 12.60 -2.77 -8.53
N VAL A 278 12.71 -2.14 -9.70
CA VAL A 278 13.23 -0.78 -9.84
C VAL A 278 12.30 0.22 -9.14
N ALA A 279 10.98 0.10 -9.29
CA ALA A 279 10.00 0.98 -8.64
C ALA A 279 10.05 0.89 -7.10
N ARG A 280 10.33 -0.30 -6.54
CA ARG A 280 10.46 -0.49 -5.09
C ARG A 280 11.79 0.00 -4.53
N GLN A 281 12.87 -0.08 -5.31
CA GLN A 281 14.13 0.58 -4.95
C GLN A 281 14.04 2.10 -5.11
N SER A 282 13.28 2.63 -6.09
CA SER A 282 13.13 4.08 -6.29
C SER A 282 12.43 4.79 -5.13
N VAL A 283 11.58 4.11 -4.34
CA VAL A 283 10.96 4.76 -3.16
C VAL A 283 11.94 4.94 -2.00
N ILE A 284 13.07 4.21 -1.98
CA ILE A 284 14.12 4.34 -0.95
C ILE A 284 15.38 5.06 -1.49
N VAL A 285 15.59 5.07 -2.82
CA VAL A 285 16.84 5.56 -3.44
C VAL A 285 16.63 6.77 -4.38
N SER A 286 15.40 7.19 -4.68
CA SER A 286 15.19 8.34 -5.59
C SER A 286 15.25 9.69 -4.90
N SER A 287 16.46 10.09 -4.51
CA SER A 287 16.90 11.50 -4.58
C SER A 287 18.42 11.63 -4.44
N SER A 288 19.19 10.82 -5.17
CA SER A 288 20.63 11.05 -5.36
C SER A 288 20.91 11.29 -6.84
N SER A 289 21.47 12.46 -7.09
CA SER A 289 21.92 13.05 -8.36
C SER A 289 22.38 12.07 -9.45
N MET A 290 22.13 12.43 -10.71
CA MET A 290 22.70 11.83 -11.94
C MET A 290 24.22 12.05 -12.09
N ALA A 291 24.98 11.79 -11.03
CA ALA A 291 26.44 11.71 -11.08
C ALA A 291 26.83 10.22 -11.11
N GLU A 292 27.90 9.92 -11.84
CA GLU A 292 28.36 8.59 -12.28
C GLU A 292 28.27 7.42 -11.26
N PRO A 293 28.06 6.17 -11.72
CA PRO A 293 27.83 4.99 -10.89
C PRO A 293 29.11 4.39 -10.26
N SER A 294 30.09 5.21 -9.90
CA SER A 294 31.37 4.74 -9.31
C SER A 294 31.29 4.48 -7.80
N GLY A 295 30.17 4.78 -7.15
CA GLY A 295 29.91 4.40 -5.77
C GLY A 295 29.19 3.05 -5.69
N ASN A 296 29.80 2.05 -5.06
CA ASN A 296 29.12 0.82 -4.64
C ASN A 296 27.85 1.19 -3.85
N VAL A 297 26.69 1.16 -4.49
CA VAL A 297 25.40 1.36 -3.81
C VAL A 297 25.26 0.21 -2.83
N LEU A 298 25.46 0.48 -1.55
CA LEU A 298 25.32 -0.52 -0.50
C LEU A 298 23.88 -1.03 -0.50
N LEU A 299 23.69 -2.25 -1.00
CA LEU A 299 22.41 -2.93 -1.01
C LEU A 299 22.06 -3.34 0.42
N LEU A 300 21.44 -2.45 1.19
CA LEU A 300 21.01 -2.73 2.55
C LEU A 300 19.67 -3.49 2.56
N PRO A 301 19.43 -4.38 3.56
CA PRO A 301 18.12 -4.99 3.77
C PRO A 301 16.98 -3.97 3.89
N VAL A 302 15.95 -4.13 3.07
CA VAL A 302 14.81 -3.21 3.01
C VAL A 302 13.77 -3.61 4.06
N PRO A 303 13.18 -2.68 4.84
CA PRO A 303 12.12 -3.02 5.77
C PRO A 303 10.86 -3.50 5.03
N ILE A 304 10.14 -4.47 5.60
CA ILE A 304 8.91 -4.98 4.97
C ILE A 304 7.78 -3.97 5.09
N GLN A 305 7.16 -3.64 3.95
CA GLN A 305 5.98 -2.80 3.91
C GLN A 305 4.77 -3.50 4.54
N LEU A 306 4.10 -2.80 5.46
CA LEU A 306 2.87 -3.26 6.07
C LEU A 306 1.74 -3.26 5.04
N ARG A 307 0.92 -4.30 5.06
CA ARG A 307 -0.24 -4.42 4.18
C ARG A 307 -1.47 -3.80 4.85
N PRO A 308 -2.15 -2.84 4.20
CA PRO A 308 -3.34 -2.23 4.79
C PRO A 308 -4.48 -3.25 4.82
N ARG A 309 -5.14 -3.32 5.98
CA ARG A 309 -6.36 -4.08 6.19
C ARG A 309 -7.53 -3.14 5.97
N LYS A 310 -8.22 -3.35 4.85
CA LYS A 310 -9.30 -2.48 4.37
C LYS A 310 -10.65 -2.98 4.86
N SER A 311 -11.47 -2.09 5.42
CA SER A 311 -12.90 -2.31 5.62
C SER A 311 -13.70 -1.57 4.56
N ARG A 312 -14.91 -2.07 4.27
CA ARG A 312 -15.81 -1.46 3.30
C ARG A 312 -17.13 -1.09 3.96
N ARG A 313 -17.62 0.10 3.65
CA ARG A 313 -18.94 0.59 4.09
C ARG A 313 -19.83 0.88 2.89
N CYS A 314 -21.12 0.66 3.04
CA CYS A 314 -22.10 1.00 2.01
C CYS A 314 -22.29 2.52 1.99
N ARG A 315 -22.07 3.17 0.84
CA ARG A 315 -22.26 4.62 0.75
C ARG A 315 -23.73 5.03 0.95
N ALA A 316 -24.67 4.24 0.44
CA ALA A 316 -26.10 4.49 0.67
C ALA A 316 -26.48 4.40 2.16
N GLU A 317 -25.86 3.51 2.93
CA GLU A 317 -26.10 3.43 4.38
C GLU A 317 -25.45 4.58 5.13
N LEU A 318 -24.21 4.95 4.77
CA LEU A 318 -23.53 6.12 5.33
C LEU A 318 -24.32 7.42 5.08
N ALA A 319 -24.85 7.61 3.86
CA ALA A 319 -25.69 8.75 3.52
C ALA A 319 -26.99 8.80 4.34
N ALA A 320 -27.51 7.63 4.74
CA ALA A 320 -28.67 7.49 5.62
C ALA A 320 -28.31 7.58 7.12
N GLY A 321 -27.06 7.93 7.48
CA GLY A 321 -26.61 8.03 8.87
C GLY A 321 -26.46 6.67 9.57
N ARG A 322 -26.40 5.57 8.82
CA ARG A 322 -26.20 4.22 9.35
C ARG A 322 -24.73 3.84 9.23
N THR A 323 -24.16 3.28 10.28
CA THR A 323 -22.74 2.91 10.34
C THR A 323 -22.37 1.65 9.54
N GLY A 324 -23.34 1.04 8.86
CA GLY A 324 -23.29 -0.33 8.36
C GLY A 324 -22.00 -0.69 7.63
N ILE A 325 -21.19 -1.48 8.32
CA ILE A 325 -19.97 -2.08 7.78
C ILE A 325 -20.41 -3.29 6.95
N LEU A 326 -20.02 -3.30 5.68
CA LEU A 326 -20.36 -4.37 4.75
C LEU A 326 -19.46 -5.59 4.95
N VAL A 327 -18.17 -5.34 5.12
CA VAL A 327 -17.18 -6.39 5.34
C VAL A 327 -16.17 -5.89 6.34
N LYS A 328 -16.07 -6.61 7.46
CA LYS A 328 -14.91 -6.51 8.34
C LYS A 328 -13.92 -7.58 7.88
N PRO A 329 -12.70 -7.23 7.47
CA PRO A 329 -11.68 -8.22 7.14
C PRO A 329 -11.53 -9.20 8.31
N LYS A 330 -11.51 -10.50 8.03
CA LYS A 330 -11.39 -11.57 9.05
C LYS A 330 -9.94 -11.81 9.44
N LEU A 331 -9.71 -12.16 10.71
CA LEU A 331 -8.36 -12.42 11.26
C LEU A 331 -7.78 -13.75 10.75
N ASN A 332 -8.66 -14.75 10.56
CA ASN A 332 -8.33 -16.08 10.11
C ASN A 332 -9.32 -16.46 8.98
N PRO A 333 -8.86 -16.89 7.79
CA PRO A 333 -9.74 -17.34 6.72
C PRO A 333 -10.64 -18.53 7.12
N LEU A 334 -10.29 -19.24 8.20
CA LEU A 334 -11.07 -20.35 8.75
C LEU A 334 -12.12 -19.92 9.79
N GLU A 335 -12.04 -18.70 10.30
CA GLU A 335 -13.03 -18.14 11.21
C GLU A 335 -14.15 -17.48 10.40
N GLY A 336 -15.14 -18.25 9.93
CA GLY A 336 -16.27 -17.77 9.12
C GLY A 336 -17.02 -16.57 9.72
N ASP A 337 -17.62 -15.72 8.85
CA ASP A 337 -18.21 -14.39 9.16
C ASP A 337 -18.92 -14.28 10.52
N SER A 338 -18.30 -13.58 11.49
CA SER A 338 -18.78 -13.45 12.87
C SER A 338 -19.73 -12.27 13.02
N SER A 339 -19.96 -11.50 11.95
CA SER A 339 -21.03 -10.52 11.90
C SER A 339 -22.41 -11.18 11.72
N LEU A 340 -22.45 -12.44 11.27
CA LEU A 340 -23.67 -13.22 11.22
C LEU A 340 -23.92 -13.86 12.58
N ARG A 341 -24.94 -13.37 13.30
CA ARG A 341 -25.58 -14.18 14.35
C ARG A 341 -25.95 -15.53 13.73
N SER A 342 -25.52 -16.61 14.37
CA SER A 342 -25.93 -17.97 14.05
C SER A 342 -27.45 -18.02 13.91
N GLY A 343 -27.94 -18.14 12.67
CA GLY A 343 -29.38 -18.13 12.34
C GLY A 343 -29.85 -17.14 11.27
N HIS A 344 -29.05 -16.12 10.89
CA HIS A 344 -29.45 -15.14 9.86
C HIS A 344 -29.03 -15.52 8.41
N GLY A 345 -28.55 -16.74 8.20
CA GLY A 345 -27.95 -17.21 6.95
C GLY A 345 -28.87 -17.92 5.94
N GLN A 346 -30.18 -17.65 5.90
CA GLN A 346 -30.98 -18.08 4.75
C GLN A 346 -30.93 -17.02 3.65
N TRP A 347 -29.92 -17.12 2.79
CA TRP A 347 -29.66 -16.16 1.69
C TRP A 347 -30.64 -16.32 0.53
N TYR A 348 -31.54 -17.30 0.61
CA TYR A 348 -32.66 -17.46 -0.28
C TYR A 348 -33.82 -18.06 0.53
N LYS A 349 -34.99 -17.42 0.48
CA LYS A 349 -36.25 -18.13 0.74
C LYS A 349 -36.67 -18.66 -0.63
N LYS A 350 -36.68 -19.98 -0.82
CA LYS A 350 -37.12 -20.61 -2.06
C LYS A 350 -38.61 -20.33 -2.23
N VAL A 351 -38.94 -19.19 -2.83
CA VAL A 351 -40.33 -18.79 -3.06
C VAL A 351 -40.82 -19.62 -4.25
N ARG A 352 -41.68 -20.60 -3.98
CA ARG A 352 -42.46 -21.26 -5.04
C ARG A 352 -43.51 -20.26 -5.50
N PHE A 353 -43.18 -19.42 -6.47
CA PHE A 353 -44.20 -18.68 -7.22
C PHE A 353 -44.26 -19.22 -8.64
N ILE A 354 -45.47 -19.71 -8.96
CA ILE A 354 -45.96 -19.96 -10.31
C ILE A 354 -45.92 -18.61 -11.05
N SER A 355 -45.17 -18.58 -12.15
CA SER A 355 -45.14 -17.54 -13.19
C SER A 355 -44.89 -16.08 -12.75
N CYS A 356 -43.68 -15.58 -13.02
CA CYS A 356 -43.46 -14.16 -13.27
C CYS A 356 -42.38 -13.99 -14.36
N VAL A 357 -42.64 -13.07 -15.29
CA VAL A 357 -41.93 -12.86 -16.55
C VAL A 357 -40.49 -12.37 -16.30
N CYS A 358 -39.52 -13.06 -16.89
CA CYS A 358 -38.13 -12.64 -16.94
C CYS A 358 -37.97 -11.64 -18.10
N VAL A 359 -37.65 -10.38 -17.81
CA VAL A 359 -37.25 -9.43 -18.86
C VAL A 359 -35.75 -9.63 -19.12
N CYS A 360 -35.44 -10.43 -20.13
CA CYS A 360 -34.10 -10.49 -20.71
C CYS A 360 -33.93 -9.30 -21.66
N ILE A 361 -33.08 -8.34 -21.29
CA ILE A 361 -32.60 -7.33 -22.25
C ILE A 361 -31.48 -7.99 -23.04
N PHE A 362 -31.77 -8.42 -24.26
CA PHE A 362 -30.76 -8.81 -25.24
C PHE A 362 -30.19 -7.55 -25.90
N PHE A 363 -28.88 -7.32 -25.73
CA PHE A 363 -28.13 -6.45 -26.64
C PHE A 363 -27.71 -7.31 -27.83
N HIS A 364 -28.33 -7.08 -28.99
CA HIS A 364 -27.81 -7.55 -30.27
C HIS A 364 -26.75 -6.55 -30.75
N SER A 365 -25.54 -7.04 -30.99
CA SER A 365 -24.56 -6.40 -31.90
C SER A 365 -24.76 -6.94 -33.30
#